data_AF-V9I813-F1
#
_entry.id   AF-V9I813-F1
#
_cell.length_a   1.000
_cell.length_b   1.000
_cell.length_c   1.000
_cell.angle_alpha   90.00
_cell.angle_beta   90.00
_cell.angle_gamma   90.00
#
_symmetry.space_group_name_H-M   'P 1'
#
loop_
_entity.id
_entity.type
_entity.pdbx_description
1 polymer ?
#
loop_
_entity_poly.entity_id
_entity_poly.type
_entity_poly.pdbx_seq_one_letter_code
_entity_poly.pdbx_strand_id
1 'polypeptide(L)'
;MSSLTCLYFRIVYICIRTYTDETIFLYRGASFKEDEGTWKGNDDGKVVNNQPQRVMDDRNGLGPQGGYIAKITNDARETEMEENMGQVNTMIGNLRNMAIDMGSELENQNRQIDRINRKGESNETRIKVANERAHQLLK
;
A
#
# COMPACT_ATOMS: atom_id res chain seq x y z
N MET A 1 27.24 -46.08 49.75
CA MET A 1 25.93 -45.56 49.29
C MET A 1 25.95 -44.08 48.89
N SER A 2 27.09 -43.37 48.96
CA SER A 2 27.19 -41.91 48.84
C SER A 2 27.71 -41.38 47.48
N SER A 3 28.26 -42.24 46.61
CA SER A 3 28.84 -41.83 45.33
C SER A 3 27.83 -41.77 44.18
N LEU A 4 26.89 -42.72 44.12
CA LEU A 4 25.87 -42.79 43.07
C LEU A 4 24.82 -41.68 43.19
N THR A 5 24.41 -41.32 44.41
CA THR A 5 23.49 -40.20 44.66
C THR A 5 24.12 -38.86 44.28
N CYS A 6 25.40 -38.66 44.57
CA CYS A 6 26.12 -37.44 44.23
C CYS A 6 26.32 -37.27 42.70
N LEU A 7 26.56 -38.38 41.98
CA LEU A 7 26.66 -38.36 40.51
C LEU A 7 25.32 -37.99 39.87
N TYR A 8 24.21 -38.52 40.40
CA TYR A 8 22.87 -38.23 39.91
C TYR A 8 22.51 -36.75 40.06
N PHE A 9 22.78 -36.15 41.23
CA PHE A 9 22.56 -34.73 41.47
C PHE A 9 23.41 -33.84 40.54
N ARG A 10 24.65 -34.24 40.25
CA ARG A 10 25.55 -33.47 39.37
C ARG A 10 25.11 -33.51 37.91
N ILE A 11 24.62 -34.66 37.43
CA ILE A 11 24.07 -34.79 36.07
C ILE A 11 22.79 -33.98 35.92
N VAL A 12 21.88 -34.05 36.90
CA VAL A 12 20.62 -33.29 36.89
C VAL A 12 20.89 -31.78 36.92
N TYR A 13 21.84 -31.32 37.75
CA TYR A 13 22.19 -29.91 37.83
C TYR A 13 22.81 -29.36 36.53
N ILE A 14 23.68 -30.14 35.88
CA ILE A 14 24.26 -29.78 34.57
C ILE A 14 23.15 -29.70 33.52
N CYS A 15 22.25 -30.68 33.46
CA CYS A 15 21.17 -30.76 32.47
C CYS A 15 20.16 -29.60 32.64
N ILE A 16 19.79 -29.26 33.88
CA ILE A 16 18.93 -28.10 34.16
C ILE A 16 19.62 -26.81 33.74
N ARG A 17 20.91 -26.62 34.07
CA ARG A 17 21.65 -25.40 33.75
C ARG A 17 21.81 -25.19 32.24
N THR A 18 22.11 -26.24 31.48
CA THR A 18 22.20 -26.15 30.01
C THR A 18 20.84 -25.85 29.38
N TYR A 19 19.76 -26.41 29.91
CA TYR A 19 18.40 -26.15 29.41
C TYR A 19 17.97 -24.70 29.68
N THR A 20 18.33 -24.15 30.85
CA THR A 20 18.04 -22.74 31.18
C THR A 20 18.87 -21.75 30.36
N ASP A 21 20.13 -22.07 30.02
CA ASP A 21 20.98 -21.19 29.20
C ASP A 21 20.53 -21.17 27.73
N GLU A 22 20.16 -22.32 27.13
CA GLU A 22 19.64 -22.36 25.76
C GLU A 22 18.27 -21.67 25.61
N THR A 23 17.38 -21.84 26.59
CA THR A 23 16.07 -21.18 26.59
C THR A 23 16.16 -19.67 26.84
N ILE A 24 17.10 -19.22 27.68
CA ILE A 24 17.39 -17.79 27.88
C ILE A 24 18.00 -17.16 26.61
N PHE A 25 18.88 -17.85 25.89
CA PHE A 25 19.48 -17.32 24.67
C PHE A 25 18.42 -17.11 23.56
N LEU A 26 17.44 -18.01 23.45
CA LEU A 26 16.29 -17.85 22.55
C LEU A 26 15.43 -16.63 22.90
N TYR A 27 15.18 -16.36 24.19
CA TYR A 27 14.38 -15.22 24.62
C TYR A 27 15.13 -13.88 24.55
N ARG A 28 16.45 -13.88 24.74
CA ARG A 28 17.27 -12.65 24.74
C ARG A 28 17.52 -12.09 23.33
N GLY A 29 17.27 -12.87 22.29
CA GLY A 29 17.43 -12.49 20.88
C GLY A 29 16.20 -11.84 20.24
N ALA A 30 15.03 -11.87 20.87
CA ALA A 30 13.80 -11.28 20.35
C ALA A 30 13.67 -9.77 20.61
N SER A 31 14.80 -9.05 20.55
CA SER A 31 14.73 -7.59 20.45
C SER A 31 14.07 -7.25 19.12
N PHE A 32 12.99 -6.45 19.18
CA PHE A 32 12.27 -5.91 18.04
C PHE A 32 13.24 -5.53 16.90
N LYS A 33 13.24 -6.33 15.83
CA LYS A 33 13.90 -5.99 14.59
C LYS A 33 12.89 -5.20 13.78
N GLU A 34 13.01 -3.88 13.81
CA GLU A 34 12.27 -3.01 12.90
C GLU A 34 12.68 -3.44 11.48
N ASP A 35 11.71 -3.86 10.66
CA ASP A 35 11.98 -4.22 9.28
C ASP A 35 12.44 -2.95 8.54
N GLU A 36 13.76 -2.82 8.33
CA GLU A 36 14.43 -1.60 7.84
C GLU A 36 13.86 -1.11 6.49
N GLY A 37 13.20 -2.01 5.74
CA GLY A 37 12.48 -1.71 4.50
C GLY A 37 11.12 -1.04 4.66
N THR A 38 10.55 -0.97 5.87
CA THR A 38 9.25 -0.30 6.09
C THR A 38 9.36 1.22 5.96
N TRP A 39 10.49 1.78 6.39
CA TRP A 39 10.75 3.22 6.35
C TRP A 39 11.68 3.65 5.22
N LYS A 40 12.48 2.74 4.65
CA LYS A 40 13.25 2.98 3.44
C LYS A 40 12.49 2.48 2.21
N GLY A 41 12.06 3.41 1.38
CA GLY A 41 11.51 3.07 0.07
C GLY A 41 11.02 4.33 -0.63
N ASN A 42 11.92 4.98 -1.36
CA ASN A 42 11.55 5.89 -2.45
C ASN A 42 11.20 5.09 -3.72
N ASP A 43 10.99 3.76 -3.60
CA ASP A 43 10.64 2.84 -4.68
C ASP A 43 9.15 2.90 -5.07
N ASP A 44 8.38 3.83 -4.49
CA ASP A 44 6.92 4.01 -4.67
C ASP A 44 6.49 4.50 -6.06
N GLY A 45 7.41 4.54 -7.02
CA GLY A 45 7.18 5.22 -8.27
C GLY A 45 7.21 6.74 -8.09
N LYS A 46 7.73 7.42 -9.11
CA LYS A 46 7.76 8.87 -9.19
C LYS A 46 6.35 9.40 -8.91
N VAL A 47 6.16 10.15 -7.82
CA VAL A 47 4.94 10.95 -7.60
C VAL A 47 4.70 11.72 -8.89
N VAL A 48 3.62 11.38 -9.59
CA VAL A 48 3.26 12.00 -10.86
C VAL A 48 2.84 13.44 -10.55
N ASN A 49 3.82 14.34 -10.58
CA ASN A 49 3.62 15.78 -10.35
C ASN A 49 2.86 16.44 -11.52
N ASN A 50 2.70 15.73 -12.65
CA ASN A 50 2.01 16.24 -13.82
C ASN A 50 0.59 15.66 -13.86
N GLN A 51 -0.30 16.32 -13.13
CA GLN A 51 -1.76 16.28 -13.28
C GLN A 51 -2.15 16.47 -14.76
N PRO A 52 -3.27 15.91 -15.22
CA PRO A 52 -3.37 15.19 -16.48
C PRO A 52 -2.96 16.06 -17.66
N GLN A 53 -1.90 15.63 -18.33
CA GLN A 53 -1.53 16.19 -19.61
C GLN A 53 -2.61 15.76 -20.60
N ARG A 54 -3.41 16.72 -21.07
CA ARG A 54 -4.38 16.51 -22.15
C ARG A 54 -3.61 16.11 -23.41
N VAL A 55 -3.27 14.83 -23.53
CA VAL A 55 -2.86 14.25 -24.79
C VAL A 55 -4.16 13.93 -25.50
N MET A 56 -4.59 14.88 -26.34
CA MET A 56 -5.58 14.59 -27.37
C MET A 56 -4.94 13.53 -28.27
N ASP A 57 -5.30 12.27 -28.05
CA ASP A 57 -4.93 11.20 -28.96
C ASP A 57 -5.84 11.30 -30.19
N ASP A 58 -5.36 11.96 -31.24
CA ASP A 58 -5.98 12.03 -32.57
C ASP A 58 -6.06 10.65 -33.27
N ARG A 59 -5.64 9.57 -32.59
CA ARG A 59 -5.54 8.23 -33.16
C ARG A 59 -6.86 7.45 -33.18
N ASN A 60 -7.94 8.02 -32.66
CA ASN A 60 -9.29 7.46 -32.78
C ASN A 60 -10.29 8.48 -33.34
N GLY A 61 -9.97 9.07 -34.49
CA GLY A 61 -10.88 9.85 -35.35
C GLY A 61 -11.97 9.03 -36.06
N LEU A 62 -12.49 7.97 -35.43
CA LEU A 62 -13.69 7.26 -35.90
C LEU A 62 -14.94 7.95 -35.33
N GLY A 63 -15.08 9.24 -35.61
CA GLY A 63 -16.40 9.86 -35.59
C GLY A 63 -17.25 9.20 -36.67
N PRO A 64 -18.54 8.92 -36.42
CA PRO A 64 -19.42 8.39 -37.45
C PRO A 64 -19.36 9.31 -38.67
N GLN A 65 -18.98 8.75 -39.83
CA GLN A 65 -18.81 9.50 -41.10
C GLN A 65 -20.12 10.14 -41.61
N GLY A 66 -21.23 10.00 -40.88
CA GLY A 66 -22.55 10.51 -41.21
C GLY A 66 -23.22 11.26 -40.06
N GLY A 67 -22.47 12.07 -39.29
CA GLY A 67 -23.02 12.84 -38.17
C GLY A 67 -23.47 11.96 -37.00
N TYR A 68 -23.66 12.56 -35.83
CA TYR A 68 -24.17 11.86 -34.64
C TYR A 68 -25.69 11.71 -34.68
N ILE A 69 -26.39 12.59 -35.40
CA ILE A 69 -27.83 12.64 -35.54
C ILE A 69 -28.22 12.54 -37.02
N ALA A 70 -29.11 11.59 -37.34
CA ALA A 70 -29.69 11.49 -38.66
C ALA A 70 -30.61 12.69 -38.93
N LYS A 71 -30.30 13.48 -39.97
CA LYS A 71 -31.10 14.65 -40.36
C LYS A 71 -32.37 14.18 -41.07
N ILE A 72 -33.54 14.47 -40.51
CA ILE A 72 -34.85 14.09 -41.08
C ILE A 72 -35.56 15.34 -41.60
N THR A 73 -35.63 16.39 -40.79
CA THR A 73 -36.30 17.65 -41.13
C THR A 73 -35.35 18.82 -41.38
N ASN A 74 -34.05 18.66 -41.10
CA ASN A 74 -33.03 19.71 -41.22
C ASN A 74 -33.42 21.00 -40.46
N ASP A 75 -34.08 20.86 -39.31
CA ASP A 75 -34.47 21.98 -38.48
C ASP A 75 -33.30 22.44 -37.55
N ALA A 76 -33.46 23.63 -36.96
CA ALA A 76 -32.46 24.19 -36.04
C ALA A 76 -32.25 23.30 -34.81
N ARG A 77 -33.26 22.52 -34.41
CA ARG A 77 -33.20 21.60 -33.27
C ARG A 77 -32.32 20.39 -33.57
N GLU A 78 -32.45 19.77 -34.75
CA GLU A 78 -31.56 18.70 -35.21
C GLU A 78 -30.10 19.18 -35.31
N THR A 79 -29.89 20.45 -35.69
CA THR A 79 -28.56 21.08 -35.72
C THR A 79 -27.99 21.27 -34.31
N GLU A 80 -28.80 21.74 -33.35
CA GLU A 80 -28.39 21.86 -31.95
C GLU A 80 -28.11 20.49 -31.31
N MET A 81 -28.89 19.45 -31.64
CA MET A 81 -28.62 18.09 -31.17
C MET A 81 -27.32 17.53 -31.76
N GLU A 82 -27.00 17.81 -33.02
CA GLU A 82 -25.72 17.44 -33.63
C GLU A 82 -24.54 18.15 -32.95
N GLU A 83 -24.66 19.46 -32.69
CA GLU A 83 -23.64 20.24 -31.99
C GLU A 83 -23.43 19.74 -30.55
N ASN A 84 -24.52 19.54 -29.82
CA ASN A 84 -24.49 19.02 -28.46
C ASN A 84 -23.88 17.62 -28.41
N MET A 85 -24.19 16.73 -29.37
CA MET A 85 -23.58 15.40 -29.44
C MET A 85 -22.10 15.44 -29.83
N GLY A 86 -21.69 16.39 -30.67
CA GLY A 86 -20.28 16.67 -30.94
C GLY A 86 -19.52 17.05 -29.67
N GLN A 87 -20.09 17.94 -28.84
CA GLN A 87 -19.53 18.30 -27.54
C GLN A 87 -19.51 17.10 -26.57
N VAL A 88 -20.55 16.27 -26.56
CA VAL A 88 -20.58 15.02 -25.77
C VAL A 88 -19.45 14.07 -26.18
N ASN A 89 -19.15 13.92 -27.47
CA ASN A 89 -18.00 13.10 -27.90
C ASN A 89 -16.66 13.63 -27.35
N THR A 90 -16.46 14.96 -27.34
CA THR A 90 -15.28 15.57 -26.70
C THR A 90 -15.27 15.33 -25.19
N MET A 91 -16.43 15.41 -24.51
CA MET A 91 -16.54 15.10 -23.09
C MET A 91 -16.25 13.64 -22.79
N ILE A 92 -16.69 12.70 -23.63
CA ILE A 92 -16.37 11.27 -23.52
C ILE A 92 -14.85 11.05 -23.63
N GLY A 93 -14.16 11.77 -24.53
CA GLY A 93 -12.70 11.75 -24.61
C GLY A 93 -12.03 12.20 -23.31
N ASN A 94 -12.51 13.29 -22.69
CA ASN A 94 -12.01 13.74 -21.40
C ASN A 94 -12.32 12.73 -20.27
N LEU A 95 -13.53 12.15 -20.25
CA LEU A 95 -13.94 11.13 -19.28
C LEU A 95 -13.06 9.87 -19.38
N ARG A 96 -12.70 9.44 -20.60
CA ARG A 96 -11.75 8.34 -20.81
C ARG A 96 -10.40 8.64 -20.18
N ASN A 97 -9.84 9.82 -20.45
CA ASN A 97 -8.54 10.20 -19.88
C ASN A 97 -8.62 10.26 -18.35
N MET A 98 -9.66 10.86 -17.78
CA MET A 98 -9.88 10.86 -16.33
C MET A 98 -10.03 9.45 -15.76
N ALA A 99 -10.66 8.51 -16.48
CA ALA A 99 -10.77 7.13 -16.04
C ALA A 99 -9.40 6.41 -16.02
N ILE A 100 -8.53 6.70 -17.00
CA ILE A 100 -7.17 6.17 -17.05
C ILE A 100 -6.32 6.75 -15.92
N ASP A 101 -6.35 8.08 -15.75
CA ASP A 101 -5.61 8.77 -14.71
C ASP A 101 -6.06 8.33 -13.32
N MET A 102 -7.38 8.24 -13.11
CA MET A 102 -7.96 7.74 -11.86
C MET A 102 -7.61 6.26 -11.62
N GLY A 103 -7.58 5.43 -12.66
CA GLY A 103 -7.20 4.02 -12.55
C GLY A 103 -5.74 3.85 -12.10
N SER A 104 -4.81 4.59 -12.71
CA SER A 104 -3.39 4.54 -12.31
C SER A 104 -3.14 5.15 -10.94
N GLU A 105 -3.86 6.23 -10.60
CA GLU A 105 -3.79 6.85 -9.27
C GLU A 105 -4.34 5.94 -8.18
N LEU A 106 -5.43 5.19 -8.42
CA LEU A 106 -5.95 4.19 -7.47
C LEU A 106 -4.92 3.09 -7.20
N GLU A 107 -4.20 2.63 -8.23
CA GLU A 107 -3.16 1.61 -8.06
C GLU A 107 -1.98 2.15 -7.23
N ASN A 108 -1.57 3.41 -7.48
CA ASN A 108 -0.55 4.09 -6.69
C ASN A 108 -0.97 4.26 -5.24
N GLN A 109 -2.19 4.72 -4.99
CA GLN A 109 -2.73 4.90 -3.65
C GLN A 109 -2.87 3.57 -2.90
N ASN A 110 -3.28 2.50 -3.57
CA ASN A 110 -3.35 1.17 -2.94
C ASN A 110 -1.97 0.71 -2.44
N ARG A 111 -0.90 0.86 -3.25
CA ARG A 111 0.47 0.57 -2.80
C ARG A 111 0.90 1.45 -1.62
N GLN A 112 0.53 2.72 -1.66
CA GLN A 112 0.84 3.66 -0.57
C GLN A 112 0.10 3.26 0.72
N ILE A 113 -1.15 2.83 0.64
CA ILE A 113 -1.94 2.36 1.79
C ILE A 113 -1.29 1.13 2.43
N ASP A 114 -0.82 0.16 1.63
CA ASP A 114 -0.11 -1.00 2.17
C ASP A 114 1.14 -0.61 2.96
N ARG A 115 1.88 0.40 2.49
CA ARG A 115 3.03 0.96 3.20
C ARG A 115 2.61 1.67 4.48
N ILE A 116 1.53 2.45 4.45
CA ILE A 116 0.99 3.13 5.64
C ILE A 116 0.58 2.09 6.69
N ASN A 117 -0.07 0.99 6.29
CA ASN A 117 -0.45 -0.09 7.20
C ASN A 117 0.77 -0.70 7.89
N ARG A 118 1.83 -1.02 7.14
CA ARG A 118 3.10 -1.53 7.71
C ARG A 118 3.75 -0.52 8.66
N LYS A 119 3.76 0.77 8.31
CA LYS A 119 4.25 1.85 9.20
C LYS A 119 3.39 1.97 10.45
N GLY A 120 2.07 1.79 10.34
CA GLY A 120 1.11 1.80 11.44
C GLY A 120 1.39 0.69 12.46
N GLU A 121 1.57 -0.55 11.99
CA GLU A 121 1.90 -1.71 12.86
C GLU A 121 3.24 -1.53 13.58
N SER A 122 4.26 -1.03 12.88
CA SER A 122 5.56 -0.70 13.48
C SER A 122 5.42 0.37 14.56
N ASN A 123 4.66 1.44 14.29
CA ASN A 123 4.39 2.49 15.27
C ASN A 123 3.63 1.97 16.49
N GLU A 124 2.61 1.12 16.31
CA GLU A 124 1.87 0.50 17.40
C GLU A 124 2.81 -0.28 18.33
N THR A 125 3.67 -1.12 17.75
CA THR A 125 4.65 -1.90 18.50
C THR A 125 5.63 -1.01 19.26
N ARG A 126 6.14 0.05 18.62
CA ARG A 126 7.04 1.03 19.25
C ARG A 126 6.38 1.76 20.40
N ILE A 127 5.12 2.17 20.24
CA ILE A 127 4.34 2.83 21.30
C ILE A 127 4.12 1.86 22.47
N LYS A 128 3.78 0.60 22.20
CA LYS A 128 3.58 -0.41 23.25
C LYS A 128 4.85 -0.63 24.08
N VAL A 129 5.99 -0.83 23.43
CA VAL A 129 7.29 -1.01 24.11
C VAL A 129 7.68 0.25 24.89
N ALA A 130 7.50 1.43 24.31
CA ALA A 130 7.78 2.69 25.00
C ALA A 130 6.89 2.87 26.23
N ASN A 131 5.61 2.50 26.14
CA ASN A 131 4.66 2.57 27.24
C ASN A 131 5.00 1.57 28.36
N GLU A 132 5.36 0.33 28.02
CA GLU A 132 5.83 -0.66 28.99
C GLU A 132 7.08 -0.18 29.75
N ARG A 133 8.05 0.41 29.04
CA ARG A 133 9.24 1.03 29.66
C ARG A 133 8.87 2.21 30.55
N ALA A 134 7.99 3.09 30.10
CA ALA A 134 7.53 4.21 30.92
C ALA A 134 6.82 3.73 32.20
N HIS A 135 5.98 2.70 32.11
CA HIS A 135 5.32 2.11 33.27
C HIS A 135 6.30 1.45 34.26
N GLN A 136 7.40 0.87 33.78
CA GLN A 136 8.45 0.35 34.66
C GLN A 136 9.22 1.47 35.38
N LEU A 137 9.35 2.65 34.77
CA LEU A 137 10.00 3.82 35.36
C LEU A 137 9.10 4.60 36.34
N LEU A 138 7.78 4.42 36.25
CA LEU A 138 6.80 5.03 37.16
C LEU A 138 6.50 4.19 38.40
N LYS A 139 7.10 3.00 38.53
CA LYS A 139 7.07 2.17 39.74
C LYS A 139 8.35 2.36 40.55
#